data_AF-A0A3Q0HB81-F1
#
_entry.id   AF-A0A3Q0HB81-F1
#
_cell.length_a   1.000
_cell.length_b   1.000
_cell.length_c   1.000
_cell.angle_alpha   90.00
_cell.angle_beta   90.00
_cell.angle_gamma   90.00
#
_symmetry.space_group_name_H-M   'P 1'
#
loop_
_entity.id
_entity.type
_entity.pdbx_description
1 polymer ?
#
loop_
_entity_poly.entity_id
_entity_poly.type
_entity_poly.pdbx_seq_one_letter_code
_entity_poly.pdbx_strand_id
1 'polypeptide(L)'
;MTCGKKAPHHTKVKTKQRQSKRGPLEFSAKTPVPFLRQVVSAKKKVHRDPRFDDLSGEYSPEVFEKTYSFLNSIKEREKEIVQKQLKKSRNAEQQENLQQLLKRMTQQEVAQKDRQRRREKELALKKQQREQAQQGRKPFYLKKSEKRKLELAEKYAELKRSGKLESFLSKKRKRNAIKDKRRLPFRKDM
;
A
#
# COMPACT_ATOMS: atom_id res chain seq x y z
N MET A 1 -35.16 -10.13 -4.69
CA MET A 1 -35.97 -9.87 -3.48
C MET A 1 -35.65 -10.96 -2.46
N THR A 2 -34.63 -10.78 -1.63
CA THR A 2 -34.28 -11.77 -0.58
C THR A 2 -34.87 -11.30 0.75
N CYS A 3 -35.94 -11.96 1.18
CA CYS A 3 -36.57 -11.73 2.47
C CYS A 3 -35.67 -12.25 3.59
N GLY A 4 -35.04 -11.34 4.33
CA GLY A 4 -34.26 -11.65 5.52
C GLY A 4 -35.17 -12.20 6.62
N LYS A 5 -34.93 -13.46 7.04
CA LYS A 5 -35.52 -14.04 8.25
C LYS A 5 -35.13 -13.19 9.46
N LYS A 6 -36.09 -12.54 10.12
CA LYS A 6 -35.88 -11.89 11.41
C LYS A 6 -35.68 -12.96 12.48
N ALA A 7 -34.64 -12.81 13.31
CA ALA A 7 -34.41 -13.68 14.46
C ALA A 7 -35.53 -13.52 15.52
N PRO A 8 -35.91 -14.59 16.25
CA PRO A 8 -36.93 -14.49 17.28
C PRO A 8 -36.49 -13.55 18.41
N HIS A 9 -37.41 -12.68 18.83
CA HIS A 9 -37.21 -11.75 19.93
C HIS A 9 -37.04 -12.53 21.24
N HIS A 10 -35.80 -12.70 21.72
CA HIS A 10 -35.59 -13.25 23.07
C HIS A 10 -36.20 -12.29 24.09
N THR A 11 -37.27 -12.69 24.76
CA THR A 11 -37.70 -11.97 25.95
C THR A 11 -36.71 -12.35 27.05
N LYS A 12 -35.92 -11.38 27.52
CA LYS A 12 -35.03 -11.60 28.66
C LYS A 12 -35.91 -12.00 29.85
N VAL A 13 -35.82 -13.26 30.27
CA VAL A 13 -36.50 -13.75 31.47
C VAL A 13 -36.02 -12.90 32.64
N LYS A 14 -36.95 -12.19 33.29
CA LYS A 14 -36.63 -11.39 34.49
C LYS A 14 -36.09 -12.34 35.55
N THR A 15 -34.82 -12.19 35.90
CA THR A 15 -34.22 -12.93 37.01
C THR A 15 -34.88 -12.49 38.31
N LYS A 16 -35.44 -13.44 39.07
CA LYS A 16 -35.97 -13.14 40.41
C LYS A 16 -34.82 -12.59 41.27
N GLN A 17 -35.04 -11.46 41.92
CA GLN A 17 -34.06 -10.89 42.85
C GLN A 17 -34.24 -11.48 44.25
N ARG A 18 -33.15 -11.60 45.01
CA ARG A 18 -33.19 -12.03 46.42
C ARG A 18 -33.96 -10.99 47.22
N GLN A 19 -34.83 -11.42 48.14
CA GLN A 19 -35.52 -10.50 49.05
C GLN A 19 -34.56 -9.80 50.02
N SER A 20 -33.42 -10.43 50.36
CA SER A 20 -32.35 -9.82 51.15
C SER A 20 -30.97 -10.29 50.71
N LYS A 21 -29.93 -9.50 50.97
CA LYS A 21 -28.54 -9.77 50.52
C LYS A 21 -27.96 -11.08 51.08
N ARG A 22 -28.48 -11.58 52.21
CA ARG A 22 -28.05 -12.82 52.88
C ARG A 22 -29.09 -13.95 52.84
N GLY A 23 -30.30 -13.73 52.29
CA GLY A 23 -31.38 -14.73 52.27
C GLY A 23 -31.33 -15.70 51.07
N PRO A 24 -31.95 -16.89 51.15
CA PRO A 24 -32.01 -17.83 50.02
C PRO A 24 -32.77 -17.23 48.82
N LEU A 25 -32.56 -17.79 47.63
CA LEU A 25 -33.31 -17.42 46.42
C LEU A 25 -34.36 -18.49 46.11
N GLU A 26 -35.61 -18.08 46.00
CA GLU A 26 -36.73 -18.99 45.74
C GLU A 26 -36.89 -19.27 44.23
N PHE A 27 -36.89 -20.55 43.87
CA PHE A 27 -37.15 -21.04 42.52
C PHE A 27 -38.45 -21.87 42.48
N SER A 28 -39.10 -21.93 41.31
CA SER A 28 -40.29 -22.77 41.13
C SER A 28 -39.88 -24.23 41.02
N ALA A 29 -40.55 -25.13 41.75
CA ALA A 29 -40.33 -26.58 41.60
C ALA A 29 -40.72 -27.10 40.20
N LYS A 30 -41.49 -26.33 39.43
CA LYS A 30 -41.93 -26.68 38.06
C LYS A 30 -40.86 -26.43 37.00
N THR A 31 -39.80 -25.67 37.32
CA THR A 31 -38.73 -25.41 36.35
C THR A 31 -37.64 -26.48 36.48
N PRO A 32 -37.46 -27.35 35.46
CA PRO A 32 -36.42 -28.37 35.51
C PRO A 32 -35.04 -27.72 35.49
N VAL A 33 -34.09 -28.30 36.24
CA VAL A 33 -32.70 -27.84 36.22
C VAL A 33 -32.10 -28.15 34.85
N PRO A 34 -31.49 -27.18 34.13
CA PRO A 34 -30.87 -27.45 32.85
C PRO A 34 -29.68 -28.41 33.05
N PHE A 35 -29.64 -29.48 32.24
CA PHE A 35 -28.57 -30.47 32.29
C PHE A 35 -27.18 -29.87 31.98
N LEU A 36 -27.14 -28.90 31.07
CA LEU A 36 -25.92 -28.21 30.67
C LEU A 36 -25.75 -26.92 31.49
N ARG A 37 -24.61 -26.80 32.17
CA ARG A 37 -24.20 -25.56 32.82
C ARG A 37 -23.98 -24.47 31.76
N GLN A 38 -24.61 -23.31 31.93
CA GLN A 38 -24.34 -22.16 31.07
C GLN A 38 -22.91 -21.68 31.30
N VAL A 39 -21.99 -22.05 30.40
CA VAL A 39 -20.61 -21.57 30.42
C VAL A 39 -20.61 -20.13 29.94
N VAL A 40 -20.51 -19.17 30.87
CA VAL A 40 -20.27 -17.77 30.52
C VAL A 40 -18.85 -17.68 29.96
N SER A 41 -18.71 -17.38 28.67
CA SER A 41 -17.40 -17.18 28.07
C SER A 41 -16.76 -15.93 28.70
N ALA A 42 -15.81 -16.15 29.61
CA ALA A 42 -15.01 -15.07 30.13
C ALA A 42 -14.20 -14.46 28.97
N LYS A 43 -14.26 -13.15 28.79
CA LYS A 43 -13.43 -12.44 27.81
C LYS A 43 -11.96 -12.65 28.22
N LYS A 44 -11.24 -13.47 27.46
CA LYS A 44 -9.81 -13.69 27.66
C LYS A 44 -9.10 -12.37 27.38
N LYS A 45 -8.25 -11.91 28.31
CA LYS A 45 -7.35 -10.78 28.07
C LYS A 45 -6.26 -11.27 27.13
N VAL A 46 -6.28 -10.82 25.88
CA VAL A 46 -5.23 -11.10 24.90
C VAL A 46 -4.18 -10.00 25.02
N HIS A 47 -2.92 -10.36 25.22
CA HIS A 47 -1.82 -9.40 25.11
C HIS A 47 -1.70 -8.98 23.65
N ARG A 48 -1.82 -7.68 23.39
CA ARG A 48 -1.72 -7.11 22.04
C ARG A 48 -0.39 -6.41 21.90
N ASP A 49 0.35 -6.74 20.84
CA ASP A 49 1.53 -5.98 20.44
C ASP A 49 1.06 -4.90 19.47
N PRO A 50 1.17 -3.60 19.79
CA PRO A 50 0.71 -2.52 18.93
C PRO A 50 1.40 -2.47 17.56
N ARG A 51 2.52 -3.18 17.38
CA ARG A 51 3.16 -3.33 16.06
C ARG A 51 2.42 -4.31 15.15
N PHE A 52 1.67 -5.22 15.74
CA PHE A 52 0.99 -6.33 15.07
C PHE A 52 -0.51 -6.39 15.42
N ASP A 53 -1.05 -5.38 16.10
CA ASP A 53 -2.47 -5.30 16.44
C ASP A 53 -3.24 -4.70 15.27
N ASP A 54 -4.25 -5.42 14.78
CA ASP A 54 -5.07 -4.99 13.64
C ASP A 54 -5.79 -3.66 13.91
N LEU A 55 -5.97 -3.29 15.19
CA LEU A 55 -6.57 -2.03 15.61
C LEU A 55 -5.61 -0.83 15.57
N SER A 56 -4.31 -1.04 15.37
CA SER A 56 -3.31 0.03 15.34
C SER A 56 -3.31 0.85 14.05
N GLY A 57 -4.19 0.52 13.10
CA GLY A 57 -4.45 1.30 11.89
C GLY A 57 -3.73 0.79 10.64
N GLU A 58 -3.95 1.47 9.52
CA GLU A 58 -3.40 1.09 8.23
C GLU A 58 -2.11 1.85 7.89
N TYR A 59 -1.27 1.23 7.05
CA TYR A 59 -0.05 1.84 6.56
C TYR A 59 -0.35 3.06 5.68
N SER A 60 -0.01 4.25 6.19
CA SER A 60 0.02 5.49 5.41
C SER A 60 1.44 5.81 4.97
N PRO A 61 1.76 5.76 3.66
CA PRO A 61 3.08 6.12 3.15
C PRO A 61 3.49 7.54 3.55
N GLU A 62 2.51 8.45 3.65
CA GLU A 62 2.75 9.85 3.94
C GLU A 62 3.27 10.07 5.36
N VAL A 63 2.65 9.39 6.32
CA VAL A 63 3.02 9.46 7.72
C VAL A 63 4.36 8.75 7.90
N PHE A 64 4.50 7.56 7.31
CA PHE A 64 5.72 6.77 7.40
C PHE A 64 6.95 7.53 6.90
N GLU A 65 6.88 8.18 5.73
CA GLU A 65 8.00 8.95 5.18
C GLU A 65 8.41 10.12 6.09
N LYS A 66 7.46 10.71 6.82
CA LYS A 66 7.73 11.82 7.76
C LYS A 66 8.29 11.31 9.08
N THR A 67 7.62 10.33 9.71
CA THR A 67 7.99 9.79 11.02
C THR A 67 9.32 9.05 10.97
N TYR A 68 9.60 8.37 9.87
CA TYR A 68 10.81 7.57 9.67
C TYR A 68 11.77 8.19 8.64
N SER A 69 11.79 9.51 8.53
CA SER A 69 12.67 10.25 7.61
C SER A 69 14.15 9.94 7.85
N PHE A 70 14.53 9.66 9.11
CA PHE A 70 15.90 9.29 9.50
C PHE A 70 16.40 8.00 8.83
N LEU A 71 15.51 7.10 8.40
CA LEU A 71 15.89 5.88 7.70
C LEU A 71 16.65 6.17 6.40
N ASN A 72 16.41 7.33 5.78
CA ASN A 72 17.15 7.72 4.58
C ASN A 72 18.65 7.88 4.88
N SER A 73 18.99 8.51 6.02
CA SER A 73 20.39 8.65 6.45
C SER A 73 21.06 7.31 6.79
N ILE A 74 20.29 6.33 7.27
CA ILE A 74 20.79 4.99 7.56
C ILE A 74 21.07 4.25 6.25
N LYS A 75 20.13 4.27 5.30
CA LYS A 75 20.27 3.64 3.99
C LYS A 75 21.45 4.20 3.19
N GLU A 76 21.67 5.51 3.26
CA GLU A 76 22.84 6.15 2.62
C GLU A 76 24.15 5.62 3.21
N ARG A 77 24.25 5.54 4.55
CA ARG A 77 25.41 4.95 5.23
C ARG A 77 25.60 3.48 4.89
N GLU A 78 24.54 2.68 4.87
CA GLU A 78 24.59 1.26 4.48
C GLU A 78 25.12 1.10 3.04
N LYS A 79 24.68 1.95 2.13
CA LYS A 79 25.13 1.94 0.75
C LYS A 79 26.61 2.27 0.62
N GLU A 80 27.11 3.25 1.40
CA GLU A 80 28.54 3.53 1.46
C GLU A 80 29.35 2.35 2.02
N ILE A 81 28.83 1.66 3.03
CA ILE A 81 29.47 0.45 3.59
C ILE A 81 29.59 -0.63 2.50
N VAL A 82 28.50 -0.90 1.77
CA VAL A 82 28.50 -1.87 0.67
C VAL A 82 29.50 -1.48 -0.43
N GLN A 83 29.59 -0.19 -0.79
CA GLN A 83 30.58 0.29 -1.75
C GLN A 83 32.02 0.10 -1.24
N LYS A 84 32.29 0.38 0.03
CA LYS A 84 33.60 0.17 0.66
C LYS A 84 33.97 -1.32 0.68
N GLN A 85 33.02 -2.19 1.01
CA GLN A 85 33.22 -3.65 0.99
C GLN A 85 33.50 -4.15 -0.43
N LEU A 86 32.77 -3.65 -1.43
CA LEU A 86 32.97 -4.03 -2.82
C LEU A 86 34.39 -3.71 -3.30
N LYS A 87 34.94 -2.54 -2.90
CA LYS A 87 36.33 -2.15 -3.22
C LYS A 87 37.38 -3.01 -2.52
N LYS A 88 37.07 -3.58 -1.35
CA LYS A 88 38.00 -4.38 -0.53
C LYS A 88 37.95 -5.87 -0.86
N SER A 89 36.79 -6.37 -1.29
CA SER A 89 36.60 -7.79 -1.59
C SER A 89 37.49 -8.22 -2.75
N ARG A 90 38.17 -9.35 -2.60
CA ARG A 90 38.94 -10.02 -3.66
C ARG A 90 38.24 -11.25 -4.22
N ASN A 91 37.27 -11.80 -3.48
CA ASN A 91 36.53 -13.00 -3.87
C ASN A 91 35.46 -12.65 -4.91
N ALA A 92 35.48 -13.34 -6.06
CA ALA A 92 34.60 -13.04 -7.20
C ALA A 92 33.10 -13.19 -6.86
N GLU A 93 32.71 -14.27 -6.18
CA GLU A 93 31.32 -14.50 -5.78
C GLU A 93 30.80 -13.43 -4.81
N GLN A 94 31.64 -13.04 -3.84
CA GLN A 94 31.29 -11.99 -2.87
C GLN A 94 31.19 -10.63 -3.56
N GLN A 95 32.07 -10.33 -4.51
CA GLN A 95 31.97 -9.11 -5.31
C GLN A 95 30.67 -9.09 -6.11
N GLU A 96 30.28 -10.18 -6.76
CA GLU A 96 29.03 -10.25 -7.51
C GLU A 96 27.82 -10.00 -6.60
N ASN A 97 27.76 -10.68 -5.46
CA ASN A 97 26.69 -10.49 -4.48
C ASN A 97 26.60 -9.04 -3.99
N LEU A 98 27.74 -8.39 -3.71
CA LEU A 98 27.79 -6.99 -3.30
C LEU A 98 27.37 -6.04 -4.43
N GLN A 99 27.74 -6.31 -5.68
CA GLN A 99 27.28 -5.53 -6.84
C GLN A 99 25.77 -5.65 -7.03
N GLN A 100 25.22 -6.86 -6.92
CA GLN A 100 23.78 -7.10 -7.00
C GLN A 100 23.02 -6.37 -5.89
N LEU A 101 23.55 -6.41 -4.66
CA LEU A 101 22.99 -5.68 -3.52
C LEU A 101 23.02 -4.16 -3.77
N LEU A 102 24.15 -3.61 -4.20
CA LEU A 102 24.27 -2.18 -4.52
C LEU A 102 23.29 -1.75 -5.62
N LYS A 103 23.13 -2.58 -6.66
CA LYS A 103 22.16 -2.36 -7.72
C LYS A 103 20.73 -2.37 -7.19
N ARG A 104 20.39 -3.28 -6.27
CA ARG A 104 19.07 -3.31 -5.63
C ARG A 104 18.81 -2.06 -4.81
N MET A 105 19.76 -1.63 -3.98
CA MET A 105 19.65 -0.42 -3.15
C MET A 105 19.44 0.83 -4.02
N THR A 106 20.26 1.00 -5.07
CA THR A 106 20.13 2.13 -6.00
C THR A 106 18.79 2.13 -6.74
N GLN A 107 18.30 0.98 -7.18
CA GLN A 107 16.99 0.86 -7.82
C GLN A 107 15.84 1.22 -6.86
N GLN A 108 15.92 0.77 -5.60
CA GLN A 108 14.92 1.11 -4.59
C GLN A 108 14.89 2.61 -4.29
N GLU A 109 16.04 3.25 -4.16
CA GLU A 109 16.15 4.71 -3.97
C GLU A 109 15.54 5.48 -5.15
N VAL A 110 15.91 5.10 -6.38
CA VAL A 110 15.36 5.73 -7.60
C VAL A 110 13.84 5.56 -7.66
N ALA A 111 13.34 4.35 -7.39
CA ALA A 111 11.90 4.09 -7.37
C ALA A 111 11.18 4.89 -6.28
N GLN A 112 11.79 5.07 -5.10
CA GLN A 112 11.23 5.89 -4.03
C GLN A 112 11.17 7.36 -4.43
N LYS A 113 12.27 7.92 -4.97
CA LYS A 113 12.31 9.31 -5.48
C LYS A 113 11.31 9.53 -6.61
N ASP A 114 11.13 8.56 -7.50
CA ASP A 114 10.12 8.63 -8.57
C ASP A 114 8.70 8.68 -8.02
N ARG A 115 8.39 7.87 -7.00
CA ARG A 115 7.09 7.90 -6.33
C ARG A 115 6.84 9.24 -5.65
N GLN A 116 7.84 9.78 -4.95
CA GLN A 116 7.77 11.08 -4.29
C GLN A 116 7.53 12.20 -5.30
N ARG A 117 8.32 12.26 -6.38
CA ARG A 117 8.14 13.26 -7.47
C ARG A 117 6.75 13.21 -8.09
N ARG A 118 6.21 12.01 -8.34
CA ARG A 118 4.83 11.86 -8.87
C ARG A 118 3.81 12.39 -7.89
N ARG A 119 3.95 12.05 -6.61
CA ARG A 119 3.05 12.49 -5.55
C ARG A 119 3.08 14.00 -5.36
N GLU A 120 4.27 14.62 -5.36
CA GLU A 120 4.44 16.08 -5.30
C GLU A 120 3.76 16.77 -6.48
N LYS A 121 3.91 16.26 -7.70
CA LYS A 121 3.21 16.78 -8.89
C LYS A 121 1.69 16.70 -8.74
N GLU A 122 1.17 15.57 -8.26
CA GLU A 122 -0.27 15.41 -8.01
C GLU A 122 -0.78 16.37 -6.94
N LEU A 123 -0.03 16.57 -5.86
CA LEU A 123 -0.37 17.52 -4.80
C LEU A 123 -0.33 18.96 -5.31
N ALA A 124 0.66 19.32 -6.13
CA ALA A 124 0.76 20.64 -6.75
C ALA A 124 -0.44 20.93 -7.67
N LEU A 125 -0.82 19.97 -8.51
CA LEU A 125 -2.03 20.09 -9.36
C LEU A 125 -3.30 20.24 -8.53
N LYS A 126 -3.46 19.44 -7.46
CA LYS A 126 -4.60 19.56 -6.55
C LYS A 126 -4.62 20.92 -5.86
N LYS A 127 -3.47 21.46 -5.48
CA LYS A 127 -3.36 22.78 -4.83
C LYS A 127 -3.79 23.89 -5.80
N GLN A 128 -3.26 23.89 -7.03
CA GLN A 128 -3.65 24.85 -8.08
C GLN A 128 -5.15 24.80 -8.37
N GLN A 129 -5.76 23.61 -8.40
CA GLN A 129 -7.21 23.46 -8.59
C GLN A 129 -8.01 24.06 -7.42
N ARG A 130 -7.55 23.87 -6.17
CA ARG A 130 -8.20 24.48 -5.00
C ARG A 130 -8.12 26.01 -5.05
N GLU A 131 -6.96 26.56 -5.43
CA GLU A 131 -6.78 28.01 -5.58
C GLU A 131 -7.70 28.59 -6.66
N GLN A 132 -7.83 27.92 -7.80
CA GLN A 132 -8.78 28.33 -8.86
C GLN A 132 -10.24 28.28 -8.38
N ALA A 133 -10.60 27.25 -7.61
CA ALA A 133 -11.94 27.14 -7.04
C ALA A 133 -12.23 28.24 -6.01
N GLN A 134 -11.23 28.60 -5.19
CA GLN A 134 -11.32 29.73 -4.25
C GLN A 134 -11.54 31.07 -4.98
N GLN A 135 -10.97 31.23 -6.17
CA GLN A 135 -11.20 32.40 -7.04
C GLN A 135 -12.57 32.38 -7.75
N GLY A 136 -13.43 31.38 -7.47
CA GLY A 136 -14.75 31.24 -8.09
C GLY A 136 -14.72 30.62 -9.49
N ARG A 137 -13.55 30.21 -10.01
CA ARG A 137 -13.46 29.47 -11.27
C ARG A 137 -13.94 28.04 -11.07
N LYS A 138 -14.60 27.45 -12.07
CA LYS A 138 -15.09 26.07 -11.99
C LYS A 138 -13.91 25.09 -11.83
N PRO A 139 -13.83 24.30 -10.75
CA PRO A 139 -12.75 23.33 -10.59
C PRO A 139 -12.76 22.30 -11.73
N PHE A 140 -11.64 22.16 -12.42
CA PHE A 140 -11.48 21.24 -13.54
C PHE A 140 -10.50 20.11 -13.20
N TYR A 141 -10.97 18.86 -13.32
CA TYR A 141 -10.15 17.67 -13.09
C TYR A 141 -9.71 17.06 -14.42
N LEU A 142 -8.40 17.06 -14.66
CA LEU A 142 -7.81 16.41 -15.84
C LEU A 142 -8.19 14.93 -15.91
N LYS A 143 -8.61 14.48 -17.09
CA LYS A 143 -8.86 13.06 -17.35
C LYS A 143 -7.56 12.27 -17.21
N LYS A 144 -7.66 10.97 -16.88
CA LYS A 144 -6.48 10.08 -16.80
C LYS A 144 -5.68 10.05 -18.10
N SER A 145 -6.33 10.16 -19.25
CA SER A 145 -5.68 10.23 -20.57
C SER A 145 -4.89 11.52 -20.76
N GLU A 146 -5.41 12.65 -20.33
CA GLU A 146 -4.74 13.95 -20.40
C GLU A 146 -3.53 14.00 -19.48
N LYS A 147 -3.65 13.48 -18.25
CA LYS A 147 -2.51 13.33 -17.33
C LYS A 147 -1.38 12.52 -17.97
N ARG A 148 -1.70 11.39 -18.61
CA ARG A 148 -0.71 10.58 -19.35
C ARG A 148 -0.06 11.35 -20.50
N LYS A 149 -0.79 12.20 -21.22
CA LYS A 149 -0.23 13.05 -22.28
C LYS A 149 0.77 14.06 -21.71
N LEU A 150 0.44 14.69 -20.58
CA LEU A 150 1.34 15.63 -19.88
C LEU A 150 2.61 14.92 -19.40
N GLU A 151 2.47 13.76 -18.72
CA GLU A 151 3.61 12.95 -18.27
C GLU A 151 4.50 12.52 -19.45
N LEU A 152 3.90 12.15 -20.59
CA LEU A 152 4.65 11.81 -21.80
C LEU A 152 5.38 13.02 -22.37
N ALA A 153 4.73 14.18 -22.43
CA ALA A 153 5.34 15.41 -22.92
C ALA A 153 6.55 15.82 -22.06
N GLU A 154 6.40 15.78 -20.73
CA GLU A 154 7.50 16.01 -19.78
C GLU A 154 8.66 15.04 -20.00
N LYS A 155 8.35 13.73 -20.11
CA LYS A 155 9.36 12.70 -20.37
C LYS A 155 10.12 12.94 -21.67
N TYR A 156 9.42 13.33 -22.74
CA TYR A 156 10.08 13.65 -24.02
C TYR A 156 10.92 14.93 -23.92
N ALA A 157 10.48 15.94 -23.17
CA ALA A 157 11.26 17.14 -22.90
C ALA A 157 12.54 16.82 -22.10
N GLU A 158 12.45 16.00 -21.05
CA GLU A 158 13.61 15.51 -20.29
C GLU A 158 14.58 14.72 -21.18
N LEU A 159 14.06 13.84 -22.03
CA LEU A 159 14.89 13.08 -22.98
C LEU A 159 15.57 13.99 -24.00
N LYS A 160 14.88 15.03 -24.48
CA LYS A 160 15.46 16.05 -25.37
C LYS A 160 16.58 16.83 -24.67
N ARG A 161 16.34 17.29 -23.43
CA ARG A 161 17.35 17.98 -22.61
C ARG A 161 18.58 17.11 -22.34
N SER A 162 18.39 15.81 -22.12
CA SER A 162 19.49 14.87 -21.89
C SER A 162 20.21 14.39 -23.16
N GLY A 163 19.76 14.80 -24.36
CA GLY A 163 20.31 14.35 -25.64
C GLY A 163 19.98 12.88 -26.01
N LYS A 164 19.18 12.18 -25.20
CA LYS A 164 18.88 10.74 -25.38
C LYS A 164 17.62 10.47 -26.20
N LEU A 165 17.00 11.51 -26.76
CA LEU A 165 15.73 11.43 -27.47
C LEU A 165 15.79 10.50 -28.70
N GLU A 166 16.77 10.69 -29.57
CA GLU A 166 16.91 9.88 -30.80
C GLU A 166 17.15 8.41 -30.50
N SER A 167 17.99 8.10 -29.51
CA SER A 167 18.20 6.72 -29.05
C SER A 167 16.92 6.08 -28.50
N PHE A 168 16.12 6.86 -27.76
CA PHE A 168 14.83 6.39 -27.27
C PHE A 168 13.84 6.11 -28.41
N LEU A 169 13.76 7.02 -29.40
CA LEU A 169 12.90 6.87 -30.56
C LEU A 169 13.33 5.69 -31.44
N SER A 170 14.63 5.50 -31.70
CA SER A 170 15.13 4.37 -32.47
C SER A 170 14.81 3.03 -31.80
N LYS A 171 15.01 2.92 -30.47
CA LYS A 171 14.61 1.74 -29.68
C LYS A 171 13.10 1.53 -29.67
N LYS A 172 12.29 2.59 -29.73
CA LYS A 172 10.82 2.50 -29.82
C LYS A 172 10.39 2.03 -31.21
N ARG A 173 10.96 2.59 -32.28
CA ARG A 173 10.75 2.17 -33.68
C ARG A 173 11.10 0.69 -33.86
N LYS A 174 12.27 0.25 -33.37
CA LYS A 174 12.70 -1.17 -33.43
C LYS A 174 11.71 -2.11 -32.73
N ARG A 175 11.26 -1.76 -31.51
CA ARG A 175 10.27 -2.56 -30.76
C ARG A 175 8.91 -2.63 -31.44
N ASN A 176 8.46 -1.54 -32.06
CA ASN A 176 7.21 -1.52 -32.81
C ASN A 176 7.34 -2.40 -34.07
N ALA A 177 8.40 -2.25 -34.85
CA ALA A 177 8.64 -3.06 -36.04
C ALA A 177 8.65 -4.58 -35.73
N ILE A 178 9.22 -5.00 -34.60
CA ILE A 178 9.18 -6.42 -34.17
C ILE A 178 7.74 -6.87 -33.87
N LYS A 179 6.93 -6.03 -33.21
CA LYS A 179 5.52 -6.34 -32.95
C LYS A 179 4.70 -6.42 -34.22
N ASP A 180 4.96 -5.51 -35.16
CA ASP A 180 4.27 -5.46 -36.45
C ASP A 180 4.65 -6.69 -37.29
N LYS A 181 5.93 -7.08 -37.31
CA LYS A 181 6.40 -8.33 -37.95
C LYS A 181 5.68 -9.57 -37.41
N ARG A 182 5.43 -9.65 -36.10
CA ARG A 182 4.68 -10.77 -35.49
C ARG A 182 3.21 -10.84 -35.96
N ARG A 183 2.63 -9.71 -36.38
CA ARG A 183 1.25 -9.63 -36.90
C ARG A 183 1.14 -9.91 -38.39
N LEU A 184 2.27 -9.95 -39.11
CA LEU A 184 2.30 -10.32 -40.52
C LEU A 184 2.26 -11.85 -40.63
N PRO A 185 1.53 -12.40 -41.62
CA PRO A 185 1.59 -13.83 -41.91
C PRO A 185 3.03 -14.22 -42.28
N PHE A 186 3.47 -15.37 -41.79
CA PHE A 186 4.77 -15.93 -42.17
C PHE A 186 4.76 -16.14 -43.68
N ARG A 187 5.74 -15.55 -44.39
CA ARG A 187 5.98 -15.94 -45.78
C ARG A 187 6.37 -17.42 -45.73
N LYS A 188 5.56 -18.27 -46.34
CA LYS A 188 5.93 -19.65 -46.64
C LYS A 188 6.94 -19.53 -47.77
N ASP A 189 8.20 -19.76 -47.46
CA ASP A 189 9.24 -19.84 -48.48
C ASP A 189 8.85 -21.01 -49.42
N MET A 190 8.75 -20.72 -50.72
CA MET A 190 8.62 -21.73 -51.78
C MET A 190 10.03 -22.17 -52.20
#